data_AF-A0A165FX38-F1
#
_entry.id   AF-A0A165FX38-F1
#
_cell.length_a   1.000
_cell.length_b   1.000
_cell.length_c   1.000
_cell.angle_alpha   90.00
_cell.angle_beta   90.00
_cell.angle_gamma   90.00
#
_symmetry.space_group_name_H-M   'P 1'
#
loop_
_entity.id
_entity.type
_entity.pdbx_description
1 polymer ?
#
loop_
_entity_poly.entity_id
_entity_poly.type
_entity_poly.pdbx_seq_one_letter_code
_entity_poly.pdbx_strand_id
1 'polypeptide(L)'
;MGESLTLLGFAVAAALAFTAHPARASVCDDSAAPLRCQAYRQGAQSCVDLDGGARRACVAEFTPSLSCRGRPERCLYLPGAQRQCDALSGAERRRCVLDALPPAGCKTHTNPEQCRRLDAAERACIAETGSAGRRCVADRLR
;
A
#
# COMPACT_ATOMS: atom_id res chain seq x y z
N MET A 1 -71.64 1.00 -39.57
CA MET A 1 -70.79 1.48 -40.67
C MET A 1 -69.78 2.42 -40.04
N GLY A 2 -68.50 2.15 -39.85
CA GLY A 2 -67.62 1.04 -40.21
C GLY A 2 -66.19 1.52 -39.94
N GLU A 3 -65.38 0.65 -39.32
CA GLU A 3 -63.92 0.44 -39.52
C GLU A 3 -62.97 1.62 -39.14
N SER A 4 -61.74 1.45 -38.62
CA SER A 4 -60.77 0.37 -38.69
C SER A 4 -59.76 0.45 -37.53
N LEU A 5 -59.37 -0.71 -37.01
CA LEU A 5 -58.15 -0.93 -36.22
C LEU A 5 -56.90 -0.88 -37.12
N THR A 6 -55.79 -0.30 -36.63
CA THR A 6 -54.40 -0.77 -36.83
C THR A 6 -53.47 0.10 -35.93
N LEU A 7 -52.98 -0.41 -34.80
CA LEU A 7 -51.68 -1.08 -34.60
C LEU A 7 -50.48 -0.31 -35.19
N LEU A 8 -49.60 0.23 -34.32
CA LEU A 8 -48.16 -0.08 -34.24
C LEU A 8 -47.34 1.03 -33.54
N GLY A 9 -46.45 0.60 -32.64
CA GLY A 9 -45.19 1.28 -32.35
C GLY A 9 -45.21 2.18 -31.11
N PHE A 10 -44.26 2.17 -30.18
CA PHE A 10 -43.00 1.45 -30.05
C PHE A 10 -42.76 1.32 -28.55
N ALA A 11 -42.62 0.09 -28.04
CA ALA A 11 -42.08 -0.13 -26.71
C ALA A 11 -40.58 0.20 -26.76
N VAL A 12 -40.20 1.39 -26.32
CA VAL A 12 -38.79 1.74 -26.07
C VAL A 12 -38.40 1.09 -24.74
N ALA A 13 -38.10 -0.21 -24.80
CA ALA A 13 -37.34 -0.88 -23.75
C ALA A 13 -35.92 -0.31 -23.79
N ALA A 14 -35.67 0.69 -22.94
CA ALA A 14 -34.33 1.21 -22.68
C ALA A 14 -33.51 0.08 -22.04
N ALA A 15 -32.86 -0.72 -22.88
CA ALA A 15 -31.83 -1.64 -22.48
C ALA A 15 -30.68 -0.83 -21.88
N LEU A 16 -30.64 -0.77 -20.55
CA LEU A 16 -29.45 -0.39 -19.80
C LEU A 16 -28.40 -1.46 -20.10
N ALA A 17 -27.65 -1.25 -21.19
CA ALA A 17 -26.46 -2.00 -21.49
C ALA A 17 -25.43 -1.70 -20.40
N PHE A 18 -25.46 -2.49 -19.34
CA PHE A 18 -24.39 -2.54 -18.36
C PHE A 18 -23.18 -3.13 -19.08
N THR A 19 -22.36 -2.28 -19.68
CA THR A 19 -21.06 -2.69 -20.21
C THR A 19 -20.21 -3.10 -19.01
N ALA A 20 -20.27 -4.38 -18.66
CA ALA A 20 -19.34 -5.01 -17.76
C ALA A 20 -17.95 -4.87 -18.38
N HIS A 21 -17.23 -3.83 -17.99
CA HIS A 21 -15.82 -3.72 -18.31
C HIS A 21 -15.14 -4.94 -17.69
N PRO A 22 -14.44 -5.78 -18.48
CA PRO A 22 -13.62 -6.82 -17.88
C PRO A 22 -12.66 -6.11 -16.94
N ALA A 23 -12.68 -6.49 -15.66
CA ALA A 23 -11.69 -6.06 -14.70
C ALA A 23 -10.33 -6.38 -15.33
N ARG A 24 -9.60 -5.35 -15.77
CA ARG A 24 -8.31 -5.56 -16.42
C ARG A 24 -7.45 -6.28 -15.39
N ALA A 25 -7.04 -7.51 -15.72
CA ALA A 25 -6.07 -8.23 -14.93
C ALA A 25 -4.90 -7.28 -14.69
N SER A 26 -4.53 -7.12 -13.43
CA SER A 26 -3.40 -6.28 -13.07
C SER A 26 -2.14 -6.86 -13.74
N VAL A 27 -1.18 -6.01 -14.10
CA VAL A 27 0.12 -6.46 -14.69
C VAL A 27 0.83 -7.53 -13.84
N CYS A 28 0.44 -7.69 -12.58
CA CYS A 28 0.96 -8.71 -11.70
C CYS A 28 0.29 -10.09 -11.86
N ASP A 29 -0.92 -10.17 -12.38
CA ASP A 29 -1.66 -11.45 -12.49
C ASP A 29 -1.00 -12.39 -13.50
N ASP A 30 -0.34 -11.84 -14.51
CA ASP A 30 0.44 -12.58 -15.52
C ASP A 30 1.92 -12.77 -15.12
N SER A 31 2.32 -12.34 -13.92
CA SER A 31 3.71 -12.47 -13.46
C SER A 31 4.02 -13.90 -13.01
N ALA A 32 5.27 -14.34 -13.17
CA ALA A 32 5.74 -15.61 -12.60
C ALA A 32 5.64 -15.66 -11.06
N ALA A 33 5.52 -14.50 -10.39
CA ALA A 33 5.29 -14.40 -8.96
C ALA A 33 4.29 -13.27 -8.62
N PRO A 34 2.97 -13.49 -8.83
CA PRO A 34 1.95 -12.45 -8.72
C PRO A 34 1.95 -11.75 -7.36
N LEU A 35 2.03 -12.53 -6.26
CA LEU A 35 2.06 -11.99 -4.90
C LEU A 35 3.30 -11.10 -4.65
N ARG A 36 4.45 -11.48 -5.20
CA ARG A 36 5.68 -10.70 -5.07
C ARG A 36 5.59 -9.41 -5.89
N CYS A 37 5.02 -9.49 -7.09
CA CYS A 37 4.76 -8.33 -7.93
C CYS A 37 3.81 -7.35 -7.24
N GLN A 38 2.71 -7.83 -6.65
CA GLN A 38 1.74 -7.00 -5.95
C GLN A 38 2.38 -6.30 -4.74
N ALA A 39 3.11 -7.04 -3.91
CA ALA A 39 3.84 -6.46 -2.76
C ALA A 39 4.85 -5.40 -3.21
N TYR A 40 5.62 -5.67 -4.28
CA TYR A 40 6.57 -4.71 -4.82
C TYR A 40 5.88 -3.46 -5.34
N ARG A 41 4.76 -3.59 -6.08
CA ARG A 41 4.01 -2.44 -6.61
C ARG A 41 3.49 -1.55 -5.49
N GLN A 42 2.97 -2.15 -4.43
CA GLN A 42 2.49 -1.45 -3.25
C GLN A 42 3.61 -0.68 -2.53
N GLY A 43 4.78 -1.31 -2.38
CA GLY A 43 5.98 -0.62 -1.89
C GLY A 43 6.43 0.51 -2.83
N ALA A 44 6.44 0.27 -4.14
CA ALA A 44 6.84 1.24 -5.16
C ALA A 44 5.96 2.49 -5.20
N GLN A 45 4.64 2.35 -4.99
CA GLN A 45 3.71 3.48 -4.89
C GLN A 45 4.05 4.41 -3.71
N SER A 46 4.65 3.86 -2.65
CA SER A 46 5.09 4.63 -1.48
C SER A 46 6.38 5.41 -1.75
N CYS A 47 7.03 5.22 -2.90
CA CYS A 47 8.38 5.73 -3.17
C CYS A 47 8.48 6.42 -4.54
N VAL A 48 7.37 6.88 -5.09
CA VAL A 48 7.32 7.49 -6.44
C VAL A 48 7.96 8.88 -6.50
N ASP A 49 8.11 9.55 -5.36
CA ASP A 49 8.70 10.87 -5.16
C ASP A 49 10.23 10.83 -4.92
N LEU A 50 10.82 9.65 -4.95
CA LEU A 50 12.25 9.45 -4.67
C LEU A 50 12.96 8.87 -5.89
N ASP A 51 14.26 9.16 -5.99
CA ASP A 51 15.10 8.69 -7.09
C ASP A 51 16.29 7.83 -6.65
N GLY A 52 16.88 7.15 -7.64
CA GLY A 52 18.15 6.45 -7.51
C GLY A 52 18.25 5.50 -6.31
N GLY A 53 19.30 5.70 -5.50
CA GLY A 53 19.56 4.87 -4.32
C GLY A 53 18.51 5.04 -3.21
N ALA A 54 17.97 6.24 -3.03
CA ALA A 54 16.94 6.51 -2.03
C ALA A 54 15.65 5.76 -2.35
N ARG A 55 15.24 5.78 -3.62
CA ARG A 55 14.09 4.99 -4.10
C ARG A 55 14.24 3.51 -3.82
N ARG A 56 15.40 2.92 -4.14
CA ARG A 56 15.65 1.49 -3.89
C ARG A 56 15.56 1.13 -2.40
N ALA A 57 16.13 1.96 -1.53
CA ALA A 57 16.05 1.76 -0.09
C ALA A 57 14.62 1.90 0.44
N CYS A 58 13.88 2.89 -0.05
CA CYS A 58 12.46 3.07 0.28
C CYS A 58 11.63 1.86 -0.13
N VAL A 59 11.78 1.38 -1.38
CA VAL A 59 10.98 0.23 -1.85
C VAL A 59 11.27 -1.02 -1.02
N ALA A 60 12.51 -1.23 -0.59
CA ALA A 60 12.85 -2.35 0.31
C ALA A 60 12.17 -2.24 1.69
N GLU A 61 12.00 -1.03 2.22
CA GLU A 61 11.37 -0.76 3.51
C GLU A 61 9.84 -0.91 3.50
N PHE A 62 9.21 -0.58 2.36
CA PHE A 62 7.76 -0.66 2.16
C PHE A 62 7.32 -1.90 1.38
N THR A 63 8.23 -2.78 0.98
CA THR A 63 7.87 -4.08 0.39
C THR A 63 8.12 -5.16 1.44
N PRO A 64 7.08 -5.82 1.98
CA PRO A 64 7.30 -6.90 2.93
C PRO A 64 8.08 -8.04 2.27
N SER A 65 9.05 -8.60 3.00
CA SER A 65 9.64 -9.87 2.58
C SER A 65 8.61 -10.98 2.78
N LEU A 66 8.43 -11.86 1.80
CA LEU A 66 7.45 -12.95 1.90
C LEU A 66 7.78 -13.95 3.03
N SER A 67 9.02 -13.94 3.54
CA SER A 67 9.48 -14.82 4.62
C SER A 67 9.36 -14.21 6.02
N CYS A 68 9.00 -12.93 6.14
CA CYS A 68 8.82 -12.20 7.41
C CYS A 68 9.97 -12.30 8.43
N ARG A 69 11.19 -12.69 8.02
CA ARG A 69 12.32 -12.84 8.95
C ARG A 69 12.79 -11.47 9.46
N GLY A 70 13.10 -11.39 10.76
CA GLY A 70 13.68 -10.21 11.41
C GLY A 70 12.68 -9.15 11.89
N ARG A 71 11.55 -8.95 11.21
CA ARG A 71 10.45 -8.04 11.63
C ARG A 71 9.06 -8.67 11.39
N PRO A 72 8.68 -9.71 12.15
CA PRO A 72 7.48 -10.51 11.86
C PRO A 72 6.18 -9.70 12.00
N GLU A 73 6.05 -8.88 13.04
CA GLU A 73 4.85 -8.05 13.25
C GLU A 73 4.64 -7.12 12.04
N ARG A 74 5.65 -6.34 11.68
CA ARG A 74 5.56 -5.43 10.54
C ARG A 74 5.20 -6.17 9.24
N CYS A 75 5.78 -7.33 9.00
CA CYS A 75 5.46 -8.13 7.81
C CYS A 75 3.97 -8.52 7.75
N LEU A 76 3.39 -8.90 8.90
CA LEU A 76 1.98 -9.29 9.01
C LEU A 76 1.02 -8.11 8.78
N TYR A 77 1.36 -6.93 9.31
CA TYR A 77 0.47 -5.76 9.27
C TYR A 77 0.66 -4.87 8.04
N LEU A 78 1.84 -4.87 7.42
CA LEU A 78 2.17 -3.98 6.30
C LEU A 78 1.23 -4.10 5.10
N PRO A 79 0.81 -5.31 4.64
CA PRO A 79 -0.17 -5.42 3.56
C PRO A 79 -1.51 -4.78 3.91
N GLY A 80 -1.95 -4.89 5.16
CA GLY A 80 -3.19 -4.27 5.64
C GLY A 80 -3.08 -2.74 5.69
N ALA A 81 -1.96 -2.23 6.18
CA ALA A 81 -1.68 -0.79 6.18
C ALA A 81 -1.59 -0.21 4.76
N GLN A 82 -0.97 -0.93 3.82
CA GLN A 82 -0.89 -0.51 2.42
C GLN A 82 -2.26 -0.38 1.76
N ARG A 83 -3.15 -1.36 1.96
CA ARG A 83 -4.53 -1.29 1.43
C ARG A 83 -5.33 -0.10 1.96
N GLN A 84 -5.15 0.25 3.25
CA GLN A 84 -5.80 1.41 3.84
C GLN A 84 -5.37 2.73 3.17
N CYS A 85 -4.16 2.75 2.61
CA CYS A 85 -3.54 3.93 2.02
C CYS A 85 -3.54 3.90 0.49
N ASP A 86 -4.37 3.05 -0.14
CA ASP A 86 -4.32 2.79 -1.58
C ASP A 86 -4.54 4.04 -2.46
N ALA A 87 -5.28 5.03 -1.96
CA ALA A 87 -5.55 6.30 -2.64
C ALA A 87 -4.39 7.30 -2.61
N LEU A 88 -3.35 7.06 -1.80
CA LEU A 88 -2.23 7.98 -1.62
C LEU A 88 -0.99 7.51 -2.41
N SER A 89 -0.03 8.40 -2.64
CA SER A 89 1.27 8.04 -3.20
C SER A 89 2.42 8.80 -2.56
N GLY A 90 3.65 8.33 -2.79
CA GLY A 90 4.88 8.99 -2.34
C GLY A 90 4.93 9.23 -0.83
N ALA A 91 5.41 10.41 -0.42
CA ALA A 91 5.58 10.77 0.99
C ALA A 91 4.29 10.67 1.82
N GLU A 92 3.15 11.11 1.28
CA GLU A 92 1.86 11.01 1.97
C GLU A 92 1.44 9.56 2.20
N ARG A 93 1.65 8.69 1.19
CA ARG A 93 1.39 7.25 1.35
C ARG A 93 2.28 6.63 2.41
N ARG A 94 3.58 6.97 2.43
CA ARG A 94 4.49 6.49 3.48
C ARG A 94 3.93 6.84 4.85
N ARG A 95 3.59 8.12 5.06
CA ARG A 95 3.06 8.58 6.35
C ARG A 95 1.82 7.79 6.78
N CYS A 96 0.85 7.66 5.88
CA CYS A 96 -0.37 6.88 6.13
C CYS A 96 -0.07 5.42 6.48
N VAL A 97 0.76 4.72 5.69
CA VAL A 97 1.07 3.30 5.90
C VAL A 97 1.67 3.07 7.28
N LEU A 98 2.52 3.98 7.73
CA LEU A 98 3.23 3.82 8.99
C LEU A 98 2.38 4.20 10.20
N ASP A 99 1.48 5.17 10.05
CA ASP A 99 0.49 5.48 11.07
C ASP A 99 -0.52 4.32 11.25
N ALA A 100 -0.80 3.57 10.17
CA ALA A 100 -1.62 2.37 10.21
C ALA A 100 -0.90 1.11 10.74
N LEU A 101 0.43 1.14 10.91
CA LEU A 101 1.18 0.03 11.49
C LEU A 101 1.11 0.07 13.03
N PRO A 102 0.90 -1.09 13.69
CA PRO A 102 0.91 -1.14 15.15
C PRO A 102 2.28 -0.72 15.71
N PRO A 103 2.30 -0.15 16.93
CA PRO A 103 3.55 0.10 17.65
C PRO A 103 4.33 -1.20 17.80
N ALA A 104 5.67 -1.11 17.79
CA ALA A 104 6.50 -2.29 18.02
C ALA A 104 6.12 -3.01 19.33
N GLY A 105 6.09 -4.34 19.29
CA GLY A 105 5.85 -5.22 20.44
C GLY A 105 6.97 -5.21 21.47
N CYS A 106 7.35 -4.04 22.00
CA CYS A 106 8.51 -3.86 22.88
C CYS A 106 8.41 -4.54 24.25
N LYS A 107 7.22 -5.07 24.63
CA LYS A 107 7.00 -5.67 25.95
C LYS A 107 7.83 -6.93 26.19
N THR A 108 8.14 -7.69 25.15
CA THR A 108 8.90 -8.96 25.23
C THR A 108 10.40 -8.77 24.98
N HIS A 109 10.85 -7.54 24.75
CA HIS A 109 12.24 -7.23 24.45
C HIS A 109 13.11 -7.24 25.72
N THR A 110 14.38 -7.64 25.58
CA THR A 110 15.37 -7.61 26.69
C THR A 110 15.52 -6.22 27.31
N ASN A 111 15.35 -5.16 26.51
CA ASN A 111 15.30 -3.77 26.96
C ASN A 111 14.06 -3.06 26.36
N PRO A 112 12.91 -3.09 27.05
CA PRO A 112 11.67 -2.51 26.55
C PRO A 112 11.75 -1.00 26.33
N GLU A 113 12.47 -0.27 27.19
CA GLU A 113 12.62 1.18 27.09
C GLU A 113 13.43 1.58 25.86
N GLN A 114 14.55 0.89 25.61
CA GLN A 114 15.33 1.12 24.39
C GLN A 114 14.53 0.81 23.13
N CYS A 115 13.74 -0.28 23.14
CA CYS A 115 12.86 -0.62 22.02
C CYS A 115 11.81 0.49 21.77
N ARG A 116 11.15 1.01 22.82
CA ARG A 116 10.18 2.10 22.70
C ARG A 116 10.81 3.37 22.15
N ARG A 117 12.01 3.72 22.62
CA ARG A 117 12.77 4.87 22.11
C ARG A 117 13.12 4.71 20.63
N LEU A 118 13.54 3.52 20.22
CA LEU A 118 13.83 3.23 18.82
C LEU A 118 12.57 3.29 17.95
N ASP A 119 11.46 2.69 18.38
CA ASP A 119 10.17 2.77 17.66
C ASP A 119 9.71 4.22 17.52
N ALA A 120 9.79 5.02 18.58
CA ALA A 120 9.45 6.45 18.53
C ALA A 120 10.37 7.24 17.57
N ALA A 121 11.67 6.96 17.58
CA ALA A 121 12.62 7.59 16.67
C ALA A 121 12.38 7.19 15.20
N GLU A 122 12.18 5.89 14.93
CA GLU A 122 11.80 5.38 13.61
C GLU A 122 10.51 6.06 13.12
N ARG A 123 9.51 6.21 14.01
CA ARG A 123 8.24 6.89 13.70
C ARG A 123 8.39 8.39 13.42
N ALA A 124 9.30 9.08 14.10
CA ALA A 124 9.55 10.50 13.90
C ALA A 124 10.35 10.80 12.62
N CYS A 125 11.14 9.82 12.14
CA CYS A 125 12.09 9.98 11.03
C CYS A 125 11.56 9.45 9.70
N ILE A 126 10.25 9.36 9.57
CA ILE A 126 9.58 8.53 8.58
C ILE A 126 9.48 9.16 7.19
N ALA A 127 9.60 10.48 7.12
CA ALA A 127 9.71 11.22 5.88
C ALA A 127 11.05 10.91 5.16
N GLU A 128 12.06 10.51 5.93
CA GLU A 128 13.43 10.28 5.48
C GLU A 128 13.66 8.81 5.15
N THR A 129 14.38 8.52 4.06
CA THR A 129 14.69 7.14 3.65
C THR A 129 16.19 6.89 3.56
N GLY A 130 16.59 5.62 3.53
CA GLY A 130 17.99 5.24 3.33
C GLY A 130 18.93 5.82 4.39
N SER A 131 20.02 6.47 3.95
CA SER A 131 21.01 7.05 4.84
C SER A 131 20.52 8.30 5.58
N ALA A 132 19.59 9.07 5.02
CA ALA A 132 18.97 10.20 5.70
C ALA A 132 18.09 9.74 6.87
N GLY A 133 17.26 8.71 6.64
CA GLY A 133 16.45 8.10 7.69
C GLY A 133 17.29 7.54 8.83
N ARG A 134 18.37 6.80 8.51
CA ARG A 134 19.30 6.29 9.54
C ARG A 134 19.94 7.39 10.37
N ARG A 135 20.35 8.50 9.75
CA ARG A 135 20.90 9.66 10.46
C ARG A 135 19.87 10.30 11.36
N CYS A 136 18.65 10.52 10.85
CA CYS A 136 17.56 11.07 11.65
C CYS A 136 17.30 10.21 12.90
N VAL A 137 17.17 8.88 12.74
CA VAL A 137 16.94 7.99 13.89
C VAL A 137 18.10 8.05 14.88
N ALA A 138 19.35 8.02 14.39
CA ALA A 138 20.53 8.13 15.25
C ALA A 138 20.55 9.45 16.05
N ASP A 139 20.19 10.57 15.42
CA ASP A 139 20.15 11.88 16.09
C ASP A 139 19.03 11.96 17.14
N ARG A 140 17.91 11.27 16.94
CA ARG A 140 16.80 11.18 17.92
C ARG A 140 17.09 10.24 19.09
N LEU A 141 18.10 9.38 18.96
CA LEU A 141 18.51 8.43 19.99
C LEU A 141 19.70 8.90 20.84
N ARG A 142 20.35 9.99 20.43
CA ARG A 142 21.34 10.70 21.25
C ARG A 142 20.64 11.38 22.43
#